data_AF-A0A5K0X635-F1
#
_entry.id   AF-A0A5K0X635-F1
#
_cell.length_a   1.000
_cell.length_b   1.000
_cell.length_c   1.000
_cell.angle_alpha   90.00
_cell.angle_beta   90.00
_cell.angle_gamma   90.00
#
_symmetry.space_group_name_H-M   'P 1'
#
loop_
_entity.id
_entity.type
_entity.pdbx_description
1 polymer ?
#
loop_
_entity_poly.entity_id
_entity_poly.type
_entity_poly.pdbx_seq_one_letter_code
_entity_poly.pdbx_strand_id
1 'polypeptide(L)' 'EVLRIRKEHPDDDQSILNGRVKGQLKVSRAFGAGFLKKVDTILYYK' A
#
# COMPACT_ATOMS: atom_id res chain seq x y z
N GLU A 1 -5.91 9.22 8.33
CA GLU A 1 -5.15 8.62 7.20
C GLU A 1 -4.61 7.23 7.53
N VAL A 2 -3.76 7.06 8.55
CA VAL A 2 -3.30 5.72 9.01
C VAL A 2 -4.46 4.77 9.30
N LEU A 3 -5.49 5.23 10.02
CA LEU A 3 -6.70 4.44 10.29
C LEU A 3 -7.45 4.05 9.01
N ARG A 4 -7.47 4.92 7.99
CA ARG A 4 -8.13 4.61 6.71
C ARG A 4 -7.39 3.50 5.99
N ILE A 5 -6.06 3.60 5.89
CA ILE A 5 -5.20 2.59 5.27
C ILE A 5 -5.39 1.23 5.96
N ARG A 6 -5.36 1.18 7.30
CA ARG A 6 -5.61 -0.06 8.06
C ARG A 6 -7.01 -0.63 7.85
N LYS A 7 -8.03 0.23 7.71
CA LYS A 7 -9.41 -0.20 7.45
C LYS A 7 -9.60 -0.73 6.03
N GLU A 8 -8.90 -0.15 5.05
CA GLU A 8 -8.92 -0.58 3.64
C GLU A 8 -8.13 -1.88 3.42
N HIS A 9 -7.15 -2.14 4.29
CA HIS A 9 -6.26 -3.31 4.22
C HIS A 9 -6.27 -4.09 5.55
N PRO A 10 -7.41 -4.69 5.94
CA PRO A 10 -7.55 -5.39 7.22
C PRO A 10 -6.72 -6.69 7.30
N ASP A 11 -6.33 -7.23 6.15
CA ASP A 11 -5.51 -8.44 5.98
C ASP A 11 -3.99 -8.14 5.95
N ASP A 12 -3.61 -6.86 5.91
CA ASP A 12 -2.23 -6.41 5.78
C ASP A 12 -1.85 -5.48 6.93
N ASP A 13 -1.51 -6.11 8.05
CA ASP A 13 -1.01 -5.44 9.26
C ASP A 13 0.28 -4.64 9.01
N GLN A 14 0.99 -4.96 7.92
CA GLN A 14 2.23 -4.30 7.50
C GLN A 14 1.97 -3.10 6.57
N SER A 15 0.71 -2.73 6.32
CA SER A 15 0.34 -1.57 5.52
C SER A 15 0.97 -0.26 6.06
N ILE A 16 1.20 -0.17 7.37
CA ILE A 16 1.94 0.92 8.03
C ILE A 16 2.97 0.35 9.01
N LEU A 17 4.26 0.58 8.75
CA LEU A 17 5.38 0.16 9.59
C LEU A 17 6.23 1.34 10.02
N ASN A 18 6.53 1.43 11.31
CA ASN A 18 7.32 2.53 11.90
C ASN A 18 6.83 3.92 11.47
N GLY A 19 5.51 4.09 11.32
CA GLY A 19 4.89 5.33 10.86
C GLY A 19 5.02 5.63 9.36
N ARG A 20 5.43 4.64 8.54
CA ARG A 20 5.61 4.76 7.09
C ARG A 20 4.73 3.75 6.35
N VAL A 21 4.20 4.13 5.18
CA VAL A 21 3.48 3.21 4.28
C VAL A 21 4.42 2.12 3.81
N LYS A 22 4.08 0.87 4.14
CA LYS A 22 4.91 -0.32 3.87
C LYS A 22 6.38 -0.17 4.32
N GLY A 23 6.64 0.65 5.34
CA GLY A 23 8.00 0.94 5.82
C GLY A 23 8.83 1.85 4.91
N GLN A 24 8.31 2.27 3.75
CA GLN A 24 9.06 2.97 2.71
C GLN A 24 8.74 4.47 2.71
N LEU A 25 7.47 4.83 2.51
CA LEU A 25 7.05 6.22 2.33
C LEU A 25 6.53 6.84 3.62
N LYS A 26 6.99 8.05 3.96
CA LYS A 26 6.44 8.83 5.09
C LYS A 26 5.07 9.45 4.75
N VAL A 27 4.77 9.62 3.47
CA VAL A 27 3.51 10.20 2.97
C VAL A 27 2.50 9.10 2.61
N SER A 28 1.21 9.40 2.75
CA SER A 28 0.10 8.47 2.47
C SER A 28 -0.52 8.62 1.09
N ARG A 29 -0.24 9.72 0.40
CA ARG A 29 -0.72 10.03 -0.96
C ARG A 29 0.42 10.62 -1.75
N ALA A 30 0.70 10.04 -2.91
CA ALA A 30 1.72 10.50 -3.81
C ALA A 30 1.37 10.08 -5.25
N PHE A 31 1.76 10.90 -6.22
CA PHE A 31 1.91 10.44 -7.60
C PHE A 31 3.18 9.58 -7.71
N GLY A 32 3.24 8.67 -8.69
CA GLY A 32 4.35 7.72 -8.82
C GLY A 32 4.22 6.50 -7.89
N ALA A 33 5.34 6.07 -7.27
CA ALA A 33 5.45 4.90 -6.40
C ALA A 33 4.84 3.62 -6.99
N GLY A 34 5.14 3.32 -8.26
CA GLY A 34 4.60 2.16 -8.96
C GLY A 34 4.85 0.83 -8.23
N PHE A 35 5.94 0.74 -7.48
CA PHE A 35 6.29 -0.42 -6.64
C PHE A 35 5.32 -0.67 -5.46
N LEU A 36 4.49 0.32 -5.07
CA LEU A 36 3.44 0.17 -4.05
C LEU A 36 2.04 0.06 -4.64
N LYS A 37 1.92 0.19 -5.96
CA LYS A 37 0.64 0.06 -6.65
C LYS A 37 0.45 -1.38 -7.06
N LYS A 38 -0.80 -1.86 -6.99
CA LYS A 38 -1.14 -3.14 -7.59
C LYS A 38 -0.85 -3.02 -9.08
N VAL A 39 0.11 -3.81 -9.55
CA VAL A 39 0.29 -4.01 -10.98
C VAL A 39 -0.92 -4.85 -11.38
N ASP A 40 -1.81 -4.29 -12.20
CA ASP A 40 -2.88 -5.08 -12.80
C ASP A 40 -2.24 -6.06 -13.78
N THR A 41 -1.73 -7.17 -13.26
CA THR A 41 -1.32 -8.31 -14.06
C THR A 41 -2.58 -9.01 -14.55
N ILE A 42 -3.25 -8.42 -15.54
CA ILE A 42 -4.39 -9.00 -16.26
C ILE A 42 -3.94 -10.23 -17.11
N LEU A 43 -2.80 -10.85 -16.80
CA LEU A 43 -2.24 -11.99 -17.54
C LEU A 43 -1.71 -13.14 -16.67
N TYR A 44 -1.91 -13.13 -15.34
CA TYR A 44 -1.43 -14.22 -14.47
C TYR A 44 -2.55 -15.14 -13.97
N TYR A 45 -3.63 -15.32 -14.73
CA TYR A 45 -4.58 -16.43 -14.55
C TYR A 45 -5.37 -16.65 -15.86
N LYS A 46 -4.67 -17.06 -16.92
CA LYS A 46 -5.26 -17.88 -17.99
C LYS A 46 -4.44 -19.14 -18.14
#